data_AF-A0A1F5G5N3-F1
#
_entry.id   AF-A0A1F5G5N3-F1
#
_cell.length_a   1.000
_cell.length_b   1.000
_cell.length_c   1.000
_cell.angle_alpha   90.00
_cell.angle_beta   90.00
_cell.angle_gamma   90.00
#
_symmetry.space_group_name_H-M   'P 1'
#
loop_
_entity.id
_entity.type
_entity.pdbx_description
1 polymer ?
#
loop_
_entity_poly.entity_id
_entity_poly.type
_entity_poly.pdbx_seq_one_letter_code
_entity_poly.pdbx_strand_id
1 'polypeptide(L)'
;MIIFGIDPGTATTGYGIIKSESDRSKNGFELVEYGCIVTPKEQEMPLRLYSIQKELNRLLKQHKPDCVVVEQLFFGVNSRTAMTVGQARGVVLSTAAGYRLPIFEYQGLHVKHTLTGSGKADKKEIQKYVMRYLNKRKLKKPVLVGKGKGYIDDAADALAVAICHVIKISAPGVKN
;
A
#
# COMPACT_ATOMS: atom_id res chain seq x y z
N MET A 1 12.11 -3.72 -11.07
CA MET A 1 11.57 -2.52 -10.40
C MET A 1 11.01 -2.93 -9.04
N ILE A 2 11.39 -2.26 -7.95
CA ILE A 2 10.86 -2.43 -6.60
C ILE A 2 9.78 -1.36 -6.37
N ILE A 3 8.57 -1.80 -6.04
CA ILE A 3 7.40 -0.94 -5.86
C ILE A 3 6.98 -1.02 -4.40
N PHE A 4 6.79 0.14 -3.78
CA PHE A 4 6.31 0.24 -2.41
C PHE A 4 4.86 0.74 -2.36
N GLY A 5 3.92 -0.16 -2.17
CA GLY A 5 2.49 0.15 -1.98
C GLY A 5 2.15 0.46 -0.52
N ILE A 6 1.30 1.46 -0.31
CA ILE A 6 0.88 1.94 1.00
C ILE A 6 -0.64 2.19 1.01
N ASP A 7 -1.32 1.63 2.02
CA ASP A 7 -2.70 1.95 2.40
C ASP A 7 -2.68 2.78 3.71
N PRO A 8 -2.82 4.13 3.61
CA PRO A 8 -2.65 5.02 4.76
C PRO A 8 -3.80 4.93 5.76
N GLY A 9 -3.46 4.82 7.05
CA GLY A 9 -4.42 4.94 8.14
C GLY A 9 -3.75 5.33 9.45
N THR A 10 -4.49 6.01 10.32
CA THR A 10 -3.93 6.47 11.61
C THR A 10 -3.77 5.32 12.60
N ALA A 11 -4.69 4.35 12.62
CA ALA A 11 -4.60 3.16 13.49
C ALA A 11 -3.71 2.09 12.90
N THR A 12 -3.93 1.79 11.63
CA THR A 12 -3.14 0.85 10.87
C THR A 12 -2.82 1.50 9.53
N THR A 13 -1.53 1.54 9.18
CA THR A 13 -1.08 1.82 7.81
C THR A 13 -0.57 0.50 7.23
N GLY A 14 -1.27 0.00 6.22
CA GLY A 14 -0.87 -1.19 5.48
C GLY A 14 0.28 -0.88 4.54
N TYR A 15 1.20 -1.83 4.38
CA TYR A 15 2.33 -1.66 3.46
C TYR A 15 2.67 -2.98 2.75
N GLY A 16 3.06 -2.87 1.49
CA GLY A 16 3.41 -4.01 0.63
C GLY A 16 4.51 -3.65 -0.35
N ILE A 17 5.56 -4.46 -0.40
CA ILE A 17 6.72 -4.27 -1.26
C ILE A 17 6.80 -5.47 -2.20
N ILE A 18 6.77 -5.18 -3.49
CA ILE A 18 6.89 -6.18 -4.54
C ILE A 18 8.03 -5.81 -5.48
N LYS A 19 8.59 -6.80 -6.14
CA LYS A 19 9.54 -6.62 -7.22
C LYS A 19 8.94 -7.17 -8.51
N SER A 20 8.85 -6.30 -9.51
CA SER A 20 8.52 -6.67 -10.88
C SER A 20 9.80 -6.97 -11.65
N GLU A 21 9.85 -8.14 -12.29
CA GLU A 21 10.88 -8.43 -13.29
C GLU A 21 10.67 -7.57 -14.56
N SER A 22 11.74 -7.36 -15.31
CA SER A 22 11.72 -6.62 -16.58
C SER A 22 11.10 -7.43 -17.72
N ASP A 23 11.07 -8.76 -17.59
CA ASP A 23 10.49 -9.67 -18.57
C ASP A 23 8.97 -9.76 -18.39
N ARG A 24 8.26 -8.96 -19.19
CA ARG A 24 6.80 -8.87 -19.20
C ARG A 24 6.09 -10.16 -19.61
N SER A 25 6.82 -11.18 -20.10
CA SER A 25 6.25 -12.48 -20.46
C SER A 25 5.98 -13.37 -19.24
N LYS A 26 6.67 -13.10 -18.12
CA LYS A 26 6.41 -13.74 -16.82
C LYS A 26 5.52 -12.80 -16.02
N ASN A 27 4.25 -13.12 -15.89
CA ASN A 27 3.27 -12.44 -15.01
C ASN A 27 3.60 -12.58 -13.50
N GLY A 28 4.88 -12.73 -13.13
CA GLY A 28 5.33 -13.00 -11.78
C GLY A 28 5.74 -11.71 -11.09
N PHE A 29 5.07 -11.37 -10.00
CA PHE A 29 5.59 -10.44 -9.02
C PHE A 29 6.26 -11.20 -7.90
N GLU A 30 7.47 -10.80 -7.54
CA GLU A 30 8.16 -11.32 -6.37
C GLU A 30 7.68 -10.54 -5.14
N LEU A 31 7.13 -11.24 -4.15
CA LEU A 31 6.80 -10.66 -2.85
C LEU A 31 8.09 -10.43 -2.06
N VAL A 32 8.40 -9.17 -1.73
CA VAL A 32 9.58 -8.80 -0.95
C VAL A 32 9.24 -8.76 0.54
N GLU A 33 8.30 -7.91 0.93
CA GLU A 33 7.86 -7.74 2.32
C GLU A 33 6.44 -7.16 2.34
N TYR A 34 5.67 -7.43 3.38
CA TYR A 34 4.41 -6.74 3.63
C TYR A 34 4.08 -6.77 5.12
N GLY A 35 3.33 -5.78 5.56
CA GLY A 35 3.03 -5.62 6.97
C GLY A 35 2.08 -4.47 7.26
N CYS A 36 2.01 -4.15 8.54
CA CYS A 36 1.22 -3.08 9.07
C CYS A 36 2.05 -2.26 10.07
N ILE A 37 2.06 -0.94 9.88
CA ILE A 37 2.48 0.00 10.93
C ILE A 37 1.25 0.26 11.80
N VAL A 38 1.34 -0.09 13.08
CA VAL A 38 0.21 -0.03 14.02
C VAL A 38 0.53 0.98 15.11
N THR A 39 -0.41 1.89 15.37
CA THR A 39 -0.27 2.88 16.44
C THR A 39 -1.40 2.74 17.47
N PRO A 40 -1.09 2.80 18.78
CA PRO A 40 -2.10 2.76 19.85
C PRO A 40 -3.11 3.89 19.73
N LYS A 41 -4.37 3.63 20.05
CA LYS A 41 -5.43 4.66 20.02
C LYS A 41 -5.31 5.65 21.19
N GLU A 42 -4.65 5.23 22.26
CA GLU A 42 -4.39 6.00 23.48
C GLU A 42 -3.30 7.05 23.27
N GLN A 43 -2.52 6.92 22.20
CA GLN A 43 -1.45 7.84 21.85
C GLN A 43 -2.02 9.07 21.13
N GLU A 44 -1.51 10.26 21.47
CA GLU A 44 -1.92 11.50 20.80
C GLU A 44 -1.57 11.47 19.31
N MET A 45 -2.41 12.12 18.49
CA MET A 45 -2.29 12.10 17.04
C MET A 45 -0.89 12.49 16.53
N PRO A 46 -0.23 13.58 17.01
CA PRO A 46 1.11 13.92 16.54
C PRO A 46 2.13 12.80 16.74
N LEU A 47 2.07 12.10 17.87
CA LEU A 47 2.96 10.99 18.15
C LEU A 47 2.64 9.77 17.27
N ARG A 48 1.36 9.53 16.95
CA ARG A 48 0.96 8.45 16.01
C ARG A 48 1.50 8.73 14.60
N LEU A 49 1.35 9.96 14.14
CA LEU A 49 1.90 10.44 12.87
C LEU A 49 3.43 10.31 12.82
N TYR A 50 4.11 10.67 13.91
CA TYR A 50 5.56 10.48 14.02
C TYR A 50 5.98 9.00 13.97
N SER A 51 5.25 8.10 14.64
CA SER A 51 5.51 6.65 14.53
C SER A 51 5.38 6.15 13.08
N ILE A 52 4.34 6.59 12.36
CA ILE A 52 4.15 6.26 10.94
C ILE A 52 5.34 6.77 10.11
N GLN A 53 5.73 8.03 10.29
CA GLN A 53 6.88 8.62 9.60
C GLN A 53 8.17 7.86 9.89
N LYS A 54 8.44 7.52 11.15
CA LYS A 54 9.66 6.84 11.58
C LYS A 54 9.79 5.48 10.91
N GLU A 55 8.72 4.69 10.92
CA GLU A 55 8.74 3.35 10.34
C GLU A 55 8.74 3.38 8.82
N LEU A 56 8.05 4.35 8.21
CA LEU A 56 8.12 4.57 6.77
C LEU A 56 9.54 4.93 6.34
N ASN A 57 10.23 5.81 7.08
CA ASN A 57 11.65 6.12 6.85
C ASN A 57 12.53 4.87 6.94
N ARG A 58 12.30 4.01 7.94
CA ARG A 58 13.04 2.75 8.09
C ARG A 58 12.86 1.86 6.87
N LEU A 59 11.61 1.66 6.43
CA LEU A 59 11.27 0.83 5.27
C LEU A 59 11.84 1.40 3.97
N LEU A 60 11.74 2.71 3.74
CA LEU A 60 12.31 3.39 2.57
C LEU A 60 13.83 3.22 2.51
N LYS A 61 14.53 3.37 3.65
CA LYS A 61 15.99 3.15 3.73
C LYS A 61 16.39 1.70 3.51
N GLN A 62 15.62 0.76 4.06
CA GLN A 62 15.89 -0.68 3.98
C GLN A 62 15.72 -1.20 2.55
N HIS A 63 14.61 -0.86 1.90
CA HIS A 63 14.22 -1.47 0.63
C HIS A 63 14.59 -0.65 -0.61
N LYS A 64 14.87 0.66 -0.46
CA LYS A 64 15.23 1.57 -1.56
C LYS A 64 14.34 1.38 -2.80
N PRO A 65 13.02 1.53 -2.67
CA PRO A 65 12.10 1.28 -3.78
C PRO A 65 12.34 2.28 -4.92
N ASP A 66 12.00 1.86 -6.14
CA ASP A 66 12.07 2.72 -7.33
C ASP A 66 10.91 3.72 -7.38
N CYS A 67 9.77 3.38 -6.77
CA CYS A 67 8.62 4.27 -6.62
C CYS A 67 7.78 3.93 -5.38
N VAL A 68 6.99 4.91 -4.93
CA VAL A 68 5.97 4.73 -3.89
C VAL A 68 4.59 4.89 -4.52
N VAL A 69 3.68 4.01 -4.15
CA VAL A 69 2.30 4.01 -4.64
C VAL A 69 1.37 4.05 -3.44
N VAL A 70 0.45 5.02 -3.43
CA VAL A 70 -0.42 5.27 -2.27
C VAL A 70 -1.88 5.13 -2.70
N GLU A 71 -2.70 4.48 -1.86
CA GLU A 71 -4.15 4.52 -2.06
C GLU A 71 -4.67 5.96 -1.89
N GLN A 72 -5.35 6.45 -2.92
CA GLN A 72 -6.04 7.72 -2.89
C GLN A 72 -7.35 7.56 -2.11
N LEU A 73 -7.51 8.39 -1.08
CA LEU A 73 -8.72 8.42 -0.28
C LEU A 73 -9.86 9.07 -1.07
N PHE A 74 -11.01 8.40 -1.12
CA PHE A 74 -12.26 9.01 -1.53
C PHE A 74 -13.09 9.28 -0.27
N PHE A 75 -13.34 10.55 0.03
CA PHE A 75 -14.05 10.93 1.24
C PHE A 75 -15.56 10.94 0.98
N GLY A 76 -16.29 10.02 1.64
CA GLY A 76 -17.74 10.07 1.79
C GLY A 76 -18.14 10.37 3.24
N VAL A 77 -19.16 11.23 3.41
CA VAL A 77 -19.99 11.61 4.58
C VAL A 77 -19.32 11.93 5.94
N ASN A 78 -18.24 11.27 6.36
CA ASN A 78 -17.61 11.48 7.68
C ASN A 78 -16.31 12.32 7.60
N SER A 79 -16.46 13.63 7.77
CA SER A 79 -15.37 14.60 7.74
C SER A 79 -14.31 14.40 8.83
N ARG A 80 -14.67 13.87 10.01
CA ARG A 80 -13.72 13.62 11.09
C ARG A 80 -12.74 12.52 10.73
N THR A 81 -13.24 11.37 10.27
CA THR A 81 -12.39 10.27 9.81
C THR A 81 -11.56 10.69 8.60
N ALA A 82 -12.18 11.42 7.67
CA ALA A 82 -11.48 11.97 6.52
C ALA A 82 -10.27 12.82 6.93
N MET A 83 -10.46 13.72 7.89
CA MET A 83 -9.39 14.59 8.40
C MET A 83 -8.25 13.79 9.04
N THR A 84 -8.57 12.82 9.90
CA THR A 84 -7.53 12.05 10.60
C THR A 84 -6.73 11.17 9.64
N VAL A 85 -7.39 10.47 8.71
CA VAL A 85 -6.68 9.66 7.71
C VAL A 85 -5.92 10.54 6.72
N GLY A 86 -6.45 11.72 6.39
CA GLY A 86 -5.76 12.75 5.60
C GLY A 86 -4.42 13.18 6.21
N GLN A 87 -4.34 13.31 7.54
CA GLN A 87 -3.07 13.60 8.23
C GLN A 87 -2.04 12.47 8.06
N ALA A 88 -2.46 11.20 8.24
CA ALA A 88 -1.57 10.05 8.02
C ALA A 88 -1.09 9.98 6.56
N ARG A 89 -2.00 10.18 5.60
CA ARG A 89 -1.65 10.26 4.17
C ARG A 89 -0.67 11.41 3.89
N GLY A 90 -0.86 12.58 4.50
CA GLY A 90 0.07 13.71 4.38
C GLY A 90 1.48 13.35 4.87
N VAL A 91 1.59 12.62 5.98
CA VAL A 91 2.86 12.10 6.48
C VAL A 91 3.48 11.11 5.50
N VAL A 92 2.70 10.19 4.95
CA VAL A 92 3.19 9.21 3.97
C VAL A 92 3.76 9.90 2.73
N LEU A 93 2.99 10.82 2.13
CA LEU A 93 3.38 11.53 0.91
C LEU A 93 4.60 12.41 1.13
N SER A 94 4.61 13.22 2.19
CA SER A 94 5.75 14.12 2.50
C SER A 94 7.02 13.33 2.81
N THR A 95 6.90 12.21 3.52
CA THR A 95 8.05 11.35 3.82
C THR A 95 8.60 10.72 2.55
N ALA A 96 7.75 10.15 1.68
CA ALA A 96 8.19 9.58 0.40
C ALA A 96 8.83 10.64 -0.51
N ALA A 97 8.26 11.86 -0.57
CA ALA A 97 8.79 12.96 -1.37
C ALA A 97 10.19 13.39 -0.90
N GLY A 98 10.47 13.29 0.41
CA GLY A 98 11.80 13.55 0.98
C GLY A 98 12.91 12.64 0.43
N TYR A 99 12.57 11.47 -0.11
CA TYR A 99 13.51 10.54 -0.76
C TYR A 99 13.63 10.78 -2.27
N ARG A 100 12.95 11.79 -2.83
CA ARG A 100 12.92 12.12 -4.27
C ARG A 100 12.46 10.95 -5.14
N LEU A 101 11.57 10.11 -4.60
CA LEU A 101 10.98 8.99 -5.33
C LEU A 101 9.77 9.46 -6.14
N PRO A 102 9.52 8.89 -7.34
CA PRO A 102 8.22 8.99 -7.99
C PRO A 102 7.11 8.49 -7.07
N ILE A 103 6.04 9.28 -6.97
CA ILE A 103 4.85 8.96 -6.17
C ILE A 103 3.66 8.84 -7.11
N PHE A 104 2.95 7.72 -7.01
CA PHE A 104 1.75 7.44 -7.77
C PHE A 104 0.56 7.21 -6.85
N GLU A 105 -0.63 7.54 -7.33
CA GLU A 105 -1.85 7.46 -6.55
C GLU A 105 -2.96 6.76 -7.32
N TYR A 106 -3.67 5.86 -6.67
CA TYR A 106 -4.81 5.15 -7.26
C TYR A 106 -5.99 5.13 -6.32
N GLN A 107 -7.18 5.44 -6.84
CA GLN A 107 -8.42 5.27 -6.08
C GLN A 107 -8.70 3.78 -5.84
N GLY A 108 -9.21 3.43 -4.66
CA GLY A 108 -9.52 2.03 -4.31
C GLY A 108 -10.46 1.35 -5.33
N LEU A 109 -11.43 2.07 -5.91
CA LEU A 109 -12.29 1.54 -6.99
C LEU A 109 -11.47 1.14 -8.24
N HIS A 110 -10.47 1.94 -8.60
CA HIS A 110 -9.58 1.64 -9.72
C HIS A 110 -8.71 0.42 -9.38
N VAL A 111 -8.13 0.36 -8.18
CA VAL A 111 -7.35 -0.80 -7.73
C VAL A 111 -8.18 -2.09 -7.84
N LYS A 112 -9.41 -2.07 -7.30
CA LYS A 112 -10.33 -3.20 -7.37
C LYS A 112 -10.63 -3.62 -8.80
N HIS A 113 -10.95 -2.66 -9.66
CA HIS A 113 -11.26 -2.94 -11.06
C HIS A 113 -10.04 -3.50 -11.81
N THR A 114 -8.85 -2.92 -11.64
CA THR A 114 -7.62 -3.37 -12.30
C THR A 114 -7.26 -4.80 -11.91
N LEU A 115 -7.40 -5.17 -10.63
CA LEU A 115 -7.05 -6.51 -10.17
C LEU A 115 -8.11 -7.56 -10.52
N THR A 116 -9.39 -7.21 -10.38
CA THR A 116 -10.48 -8.21 -10.34
C THR A 116 -11.44 -8.14 -11.53
N GLY A 117 -11.38 -7.07 -12.32
CA GLY A 117 -12.38 -6.73 -13.33
C GLY A 117 -13.63 -6.04 -12.76
N SER A 118 -13.76 -5.90 -11.44
CA SER A 118 -14.93 -5.31 -10.78
C SER A 118 -14.54 -4.25 -9.75
N GLY A 119 -15.10 -3.04 -9.86
CA GLY A 119 -14.93 -2.00 -8.82
C GLY A 119 -15.63 -2.32 -7.50
N LYS A 120 -16.51 -3.33 -7.48
CA LYS A 120 -17.29 -3.73 -6.30
C LYS A 120 -16.67 -4.88 -5.51
N ALA A 121 -15.46 -5.31 -5.87
CA ALA A 121 -14.79 -6.43 -5.21
C ALA A 121 -14.66 -6.22 -3.69
N ASP A 122 -14.93 -7.28 -2.95
CA ASP A 122 -14.77 -7.30 -1.49
C ASP A 122 -13.30 -7.54 -1.08
N LYS A 123 -13.02 -7.43 0.23
CA LYS A 123 -11.67 -7.61 0.76
C LYS A 123 -11.10 -9.02 0.55
N LYS A 124 -11.96 -10.05 0.54
CA LYS A 124 -11.56 -11.45 0.33
C LYS A 124 -11.20 -11.70 -1.13
N GLU A 125 -11.95 -11.12 -2.05
CA GLU A 125 -11.65 -11.15 -3.49
C GLU A 125 -10.31 -10.47 -3.76
N ILE A 126 -10.06 -9.28 -3.20
CA ILE A 126 -8.78 -8.60 -3.35
C ILE A 126 -7.62 -9.48 -2.87
N GLN A 127 -7.74 -10.09 -1.69
CA GLN A 127 -6.72 -11.04 -1.20
C GLN A 127 -6.50 -12.22 -2.14
N LYS A 128 -7.57 -12.80 -2.70
CA LYS A 128 -7.49 -13.90 -3.66
C LYS A 128 -6.71 -13.49 -4.91
N TYR A 129 -6.96 -12.30 -5.45
CA TYR A 129 -6.25 -11.80 -6.62
C TYR A 129 -4.79 -11.45 -6.30
N VAL A 130 -4.53 -10.79 -5.17
CA VAL A 130 -3.16 -10.53 -4.69
C VAL A 130 -2.37 -11.85 -4.60
N MET A 131 -2.95 -12.89 -4.01
CA MET A 131 -2.33 -14.22 -3.93
C MET A 131 -2.05 -14.82 -5.31
N ARG A 132 -2.99 -14.71 -6.26
CA ARG A 132 -2.82 -15.19 -7.64
C ARG A 132 -1.64 -14.50 -8.33
N TYR A 133 -1.58 -13.17 -8.22
CA TYR A 133 -0.52 -12.34 -8.81
C TYR A 133 0.86 -12.58 -8.17
N LEU A 134 0.91 -12.89 -6.88
CA LEU A 134 2.14 -13.23 -6.16
C LEU A 134 2.51 -14.73 -6.24
N ASN A 135 1.72 -15.53 -6.97
CA ASN A 135 1.82 -16.99 -7.01
C ASN A 135 1.92 -17.63 -5.60
N LYS A 136 1.06 -17.20 -4.68
CA LYS A 136 0.98 -17.71 -3.30
C LYS A 136 -0.34 -18.45 -3.09
N ARG A 137 -0.30 -19.57 -2.36
CA ARG A 137 -1.53 -20.27 -1.91
C ARG A 137 -2.17 -19.59 -0.69
N LYS A 138 -1.36 -18.87 0.10
CA LYS A 138 -1.78 -18.22 1.34
C LYS A 138 -0.84 -17.06 1.66
N LEU A 139 -1.39 -15.94 2.13
CA LEU A 139 -0.61 -14.90 2.80
C LEU A 139 -0.38 -15.28 4.26
N LYS A 140 0.86 -15.19 4.72
CA LYS A 140 1.22 -15.30 6.14
C LYS A 140 0.64 -14.12 6.93
N LYS A 141 0.68 -14.20 8.26
CA LYS A 141 0.36 -13.04 9.10
C LYS A 141 1.27 -11.86 8.72
N PRO A 142 0.74 -10.63 8.64
CA PRO A 142 1.54 -9.46 8.29
C PRO A 142 2.61 -9.21 9.37
N VAL A 143 3.75 -8.67 8.96
CA VAL A 143 4.72 -8.12 9.90
C VAL A 143 4.06 -6.96 10.63
N LEU A 144 4.08 -6.97 11.96
CA LEU A 144 3.53 -5.88 12.75
C LEU A 144 4.65 -5.01 13.27
N VAL A 145 4.54 -3.72 13.01
CA VAL A 145 5.47 -2.72 13.54
C VAL A 145 4.70 -1.83 14.51
N GLY A 146 5.12 -1.82 15.78
CA GLY A 146 4.43 -1.12 16.87
C GLY A 146 3.57 -2.05 17.75
N LYS A 147 2.77 -1.45 18.63
CA LYS A 147 1.89 -2.16 19.58
C LYS A 147 0.44 -2.06 19.11
N GLY A 148 -0.19 -3.21 18.86
CA GLY A 148 -1.61 -3.27 18.55
C GLY A 148 -1.96 -4.45 17.63
N LYS A 149 -3.10 -4.35 16.96
CA LYS A 149 -3.57 -5.33 15.96
C LYS A 149 -3.42 -4.71 14.58
N GLY A 150 -2.65 -5.37 13.70
CA GLY A 150 -2.71 -5.13 12.26
C GLY A 150 -3.56 -6.22 11.61
N TYR A 151 -4.25 -5.86 10.53
CA TYR A 151 -5.11 -6.79 9.81
C TYR A 151 -4.46 -7.20 8.50
N ILE A 152 -4.68 -8.46 8.12
CA ILE A 152 -4.19 -8.96 6.83
C ILE A 152 -4.78 -8.17 5.66
N ASP A 153 -6.01 -7.67 5.85
CA ASP A 153 -6.73 -6.85 4.88
C ASP A 153 -5.93 -5.60 4.51
N ASP A 154 -5.46 -4.82 5.50
CA ASP A 154 -4.73 -3.57 5.25
C ASP A 154 -3.42 -3.83 4.48
N ALA A 155 -2.71 -4.90 4.83
CA ALA A 155 -1.48 -5.27 4.13
C ALA A 155 -1.76 -5.82 2.72
N ALA A 156 -2.88 -6.50 2.52
CA ALA A 156 -3.31 -6.98 1.22
C ALA A 156 -3.77 -5.84 0.31
N ASP A 157 -4.46 -4.83 0.84
CA ASP A 157 -4.87 -3.63 0.13
C ASP A 157 -3.63 -2.85 -0.34
N ALA A 158 -2.60 -2.72 0.52
CA ALA A 158 -1.32 -2.12 0.12
C ALA A 158 -0.57 -2.92 -0.97
N LEU A 159 -0.57 -4.25 -0.91
CA LEU A 159 -0.05 -5.10 -1.99
C LEU A 159 -0.85 -4.93 -3.28
N ALA A 160 -2.17 -4.80 -3.19
CA ALA A 160 -3.04 -4.59 -4.33
C ALA A 160 -2.74 -3.26 -5.03
N VAL A 161 -2.49 -2.19 -4.28
CA VAL A 161 -2.07 -0.89 -4.80
C VAL A 161 -0.75 -1.00 -5.58
N ALA A 162 0.25 -1.72 -5.04
CA ALA A 162 1.51 -1.94 -5.73
C ALA A 162 1.33 -2.75 -7.04
N ILE A 163 0.54 -3.83 -6.99
CA ILE A 163 0.22 -4.66 -8.18
C ILE A 163 -0.53 -3.84 -9.23
N CYS A 164 -1.49 -3.01 -8.81
CA CYS A 164 -2.24 -2.12 -9.70
C CYS A 164 -1.30 -1.21 -10.50
N HIS A 165 -0.29 -0.64 -9.85
CA HIS A 165 0.72 0.18 -10.53
C HIS A 165 1.43 -0.58 -11.64
N VAL A 166 1.93 -1.79 -11.33
CA VAL A 166 2.67 -2.59 -12.31
C VAL A 166 1.81 -2.98 -13.50
N ILE A 167 0.56 -3.40 -13.26
CA ILE A 167 -0.39 -3.72 -14.34
C ILE A 167 -0.63 -2.49 -15.21
N LYS A 168 -0.78 -1.30 -14.60
CA LYS A 168 -1.10 -0.08 -15.33
C LYS A 168 0.04 0.37 -16.24
N ILE A 169 1.28 0.30 -15.79
CA ILE A 169 2.46 0.68 -16.61
C ILE A 169 2.87 -0.41 -17.62
N SER A 170 2.42 -1.64 -17.42
CA SER A 170 2.68 -2.76 -18.34
C SER A 170 1.66 -2.85 -19.48
N ALA A 171 0.51 -2.18 -19.36
CA ALA A 171 -0.52 -2.15 -20.39
C ALA A 171 0.00 -1.47 -21.67
N PRO A 172 -0.17 -2.08 -22.85
CA PRO A 172 0.23 -1.47 -24.11
C PRO A 172 -0.55 -0.16 -24.33
N GLY A 173 0.17 0.97 -24.39
CA GLY A 173 -0.40 2.29 -24.70
C GLY A 173 -0.14 3.40 -23.68
N VAL A 174 0.39 3.10 -22.48
CA VAL A 174 0.79 4.14 -21.52
C VAL A 174 2.22 4.57 -21.82
N LYS A 175 2.39 5.65 -22.60
CA LYS A 175 3.69 6.32 -22.76
C LYS A 175 3.99 7.09 -21.47
N ASN A 176 5.21 6.91 -20.95
CA ASN A 176 5.80 7.73 -19.89
C ASN A 176 5.87 9.20 -20.31
#